data_AF-A0A7V6V4B9-F1
#
_entry.id   AF-A0A7V6V4B9-F1
#
_cell.length_a   1.000
_cell.length_b   1.000
_cell.length_c   1.000
_cell.angle_alpha   90.00
_cell.angle_beta   90.00
_cell.angle_gamma   90.00
#
_symmetry.space_group_name_H-M   'P 1'
#
loop_
_entity.id
_entity.type
_entity.pdbx_description
1 polymer ?
#
loop_
_entity_poly.entity_id
_entity_poly.type
_entity_poly.pdbx_seq_one_letter_code
_entity_poly.pdbx_strand_id
1 'polypeptide(L)'
;MHCLAGVAMMDMDEKRVLLAHLESFDNLLLLKEGAMDGALKAKNWLAGKSARLAVKMGKNDWQERIEDWDEHSDWNTRGIEEKIERRIAAVSTYAEFEVQAYLKEDLAKLVRLDRGQSYEEIAAAYSKKLAEHYNIEGWQGLEPEQLEKKLYAFCVEEQLRLIRERVDKLSKEQLGRLHERLDKDLRVFGPFSQQALCEAAGLEELSADAVMAALENSSSVAMAKTLMAGNAYGMHLFLAIVVSSLAQVLEITFSFGVYTGSSGNLIYLLSSFLLLLVTMDGGGLPWWQTQARLNEYLIKAVFLAGKARIAIEESKELCD
;
A
#
# COMPACT_ATOMS: atom_id res chain seq x y z
N MET A 1 -10.15 18.24 -6.51
CA MET A 1 -9.02 17.37 -6.15
C MET A 1 -9.24 16.02 -6.77
N HIS A 2 -8.22 15.49 -7.45
CA HIS A 2 -8.42 14.47 -8.46
C HIS A 2 -8.16 13.03 -7.97
N CYS A 3 -7.53 12.80 -6.82
CA CYS A 3 -7.23 11.44 -6.37
C CYS A 3 -8.45 10.49 -6.33
N LEU A 4 -9.58 10.93 -5.76
CA LEU A 4 -10.81 10.11 -5.77
C LEU A 4 -11.58 10.17 -7.08
N ALA A 5 -11.34 11.19 -7.92
CA ALA A 5 -11.82 11.17 -9.30
C ALA A 5 -11.17 10.00 -10.07
N GLY A 6 -9.86 9.78 -9.87
CA GLY A 6 -9.17 8.61 -10.42
C GLY A 6 -9.74 7.29 -9.92
N VAL A 7 -10.06 7.18 -8.63
CA VAL A 7 -10.75 5.98 -8.09
C VAL A 7 -12.14 5.81 -8.70
N ALA A 8 -12.87 6.90 -8.98
CA ALA A 8 -14.16 6.82 -9.66
C ALA A 8 -14.03 6.36 -11.12
N MET A 9 -12.94 6.70 -11.80
CA MET A 9 -12.60 6.29 -13.18
C MET A 9 -12.13 4.83 -13.30
N MET A 10 -11.87 4.17 -12.18
CA MET A 10 -11.50 2.75 -12.18
C MET A 10 -12.63 1.90 -12.75
N ASP A 11 -12.26 0.86 -13.52
CA ASP A 11 -13.21 -0.16 -13.93
C ASP A 11 -13.68 -1.01 -12.74
N MET A 12 -14.64 -1.91 -12.98
CA MET A 12 -15.21 -2.71 -11.90
C MET A 12 -14.22 -3.69 -11.29
N ASP A 13 -13.26 -4.20 -12.04
CA ASP A 13 -12.29 -5.16 -11.52
C ASP A 13 -11.23 -4.43 -10.69
N GLU A 14 -10.76 -3.26 -11.15
CA GLU A 14 -9.91 -2.35 -10.38
C GLU A 14 -10.57 -1.95 -9.05
N LYS A 15 -11.86 -1.59 -9.07
CA LYS A 15 -12.62 -1.25 -7.85
C LYS A 15 -12.78 -2.42 -6.89
N ARG A 16 -13.03 -3.62 -7.40
CA ARG A 16 -13.14 -4.85 -6.59
C ARG A 16 -11.81 -5.18 -5.91
N VAL A 17 -10.70 -5.08 -6.64
CA VAL A 17 -9.36 -5.30 -6.09
C VAL A 17 -9.06 -4.26 -5.00
N LEU A 18 -9.31 -2.97 -5.27
CA LEU A 18 -9.11 -1.91 -4.28
C LEU A 18 -9.94 -2.16 -3.01
N LEU A 19 -11.23 -2.48 -3.16
CA LEU A 19 -12.12 -2.79 -2.05
C LEU A 19 -11.61 -4.00 -1.24
N ALA A 20 -11.22 -5.08 -1.92
CA ALA A 20 -10.70 -6.27 -1.26
C ALA A 20 -9.44 -5.98 -0.44
N HIS A 21 -8.53 -5.11 -0.94
CA HIS A 21 -7.38 -4.66 -0.16
C HIS A 21 -7.79 -3.86 1.06
N LEU A 22 -8.66 -2.86 0.91
CA LEU A 22 -9.15 -2.03 2.01
C LEU A 22 -9.78 -2.88 3.12
N GLU A 23 -10.70 -3.78 2.76
CA GLU A 23 -11.38 -4.65 3.71
C GLU A 23 -10.46 -5.70 4.34
N SER A 24 -9.42 -6.15 3.63
CA SER A 24 -8.45 -7.10 4.19
C SER A 24 -7.59 -6.46 5.27
N PHE A 25 -7.16 -5.21 5.06
CA PHE A 25 -6.42 -4.45 6.06
C PHE A 25 -7.32 -3.96 7.21
N ASP A 26 -8.57 -3.59 6.95
CA ASP A 26 -9.52 -3.22 8.01
C ASP A 26 -9.86 -4.42 8.91
N ASN A 27 -10.09 -5.61 8.34
CA ASN A 27 -10.29 -6.82 9.14
C ASN A 27 -9.07 -7.18 10.01
N LEU A 28 -7.86 -6.87 9.54
CA LEU A 28 -6.64 -7.01 10.36
C LEU A 28 -6.63 -6.01 11.53
N LEU A 29 -7.16 -4.80 11.33
CA LEU A 29 -7.35 -3.83 12.42
C LEU A 29 -8.43 -4.29 13.42
N LEU A 30 -9.56 -4.81 12.94
CA LEU A 30 -10.68 -5.25 13.77
C LEU A 30 -10.37 -6.49 14.63
N LEU A 31 -9.62 -7.47 14.09
CA LEU A 31 -9.18 -8.64 14.87
C LEU A 31 -8.35 -8.24 16.11
N LYS A 32 -7.60 -7.14 16.02
CA LYS A 32 -6.84 -6.58 17.14
C LYS A 32 -7.74 -5.88 18.16
N GLU A 33 -8.73 -5.12 17.72
CA GLU A 33 -9.69 -4.47 18.63
C GLU A 33 -10.46 -5.51 19.46
N GLY A 34 -10.92 -6.61 18.84
CA GLY A 34 -11.56 -7.72 19.54
C GLY A 34 -10.66 -8.41 20.57
N ALA A 35 -9.35 -8.52 20.28
CA ALA A 35 -8.37 -9.11 21.20
C ALA A 35 -7.96 -8.16 22.34
N MET A 36 -7.77 -6.87 22.06
CA MET A 36 -7.44 -5.87 23.08
C MET A 36 -8.63 -5.59 24.00
N ASP A 37 -9.86 -5.57 23.49
CA ASP A 37 -11.06 -5.47 24.32
C ASP A 37 -11.28 -6.74 25.16
N GLY A 38 -10.95 -7.92 24.61
CA GLY A 38 -10.93 -9.17 25.36
C GLY A 38 -9.94 -9.15 26.52
N ALA A 39 -8.72 -8.63 26.29
CA ALA A 39 -7.68 -8.48 27.30
C ALA A 39 -8.00 -7.39 28.34
N LEU A 40 -8.58 -6.26 27.92
CA LEU A 40 -8.99 -5.17 28.83
C LEU A 40 -10.24 -5.53 29.64
N LYS A 41 -11.22 -6.22 29.04
CA LYS A 41 -12.37 -6.78 29.77
C LYS A 41 -11.93 -7.90 30.70
N ALA A 42 -10.98 -8.75 30.30
CA ALA A 42 -10.38 -9.74 31.20
C ALA A 42 -9.62 -9.07 32.35
N LYS A 43 -8.83 -8.02 32.09
CA LYS A 43 -8.10 -7.27 33.13
C LYS A 43 -9.04 -6.59 34.13
N ASN A 44 -10.13 -5.99 33.65
CA ASN A 44 -11.11 -5.35 34.53
C ASN A 44 -12.03 -6.36 35.26
N TRP A 45 -12.34 -7.49 34.63
CA TRP A 45 -13.09 -8.60 35.26
C TRP A 45 -12.23 -9.35 36.29
N LEU A 46 -10.94 -9.54 36.01
CA LEU A 46 -9.97 -10.16 36.91
C LEU A 46 -9.63 -9.21 38.07
N ALA A 47 -9.35 -7.94 37.84
CA ALA A 47 -9.03 -6.99 38.92
C ALA A 47 -10.18 -6.82 39.94
N GLY A 48 -11.45 -6.93 39.50
CA GLY A 48 -12.61 -6.81 40.38
C GLY A 48 -12.97 -8.08 41.18
N LYS A 49 -12.45 -9.27 40.80
CA LYS A 49 -12.85 -10.55 41.44
C LYS A 49 -11.70 -11.50 41.81
N SER A 50 -10.44 -11.25 41.44
CA SER A 50 -9.33 -12.22 41.61
C SER A 50 -8.41 -11.97 42.81
N ALA A 51 -8.45 -10.81 43.47
CA ALA A 51 -7.57 -10.52 44.62
C ALA A 51 -7.77 -11.47 45.83
N ARG A 52 -8.91 -12.15 45.94
CA ARG A 52 -9.19 -13.11 47.03
C ARG A 52 -9.10 -14.59 46.64
N LEU A 53 -8.93 -14.92 45.36
CA LEU A 53 -8.92 -16.31 44.88
C LEU A 53 -7.57 -16.75 44.28
N ALA A 54 -6.73 -15.82 43.80
CA ALA A 54 -5.45 -16.16 43.16
C ALA A 54 -4.37 -16.69 44.13
N VAL A 55 -4.42 -16.33 45.42
CA VAL A 55 -3.48 -16.86 46.44
C VAL A 55 -3.77 -18.33 46.76
N LYS A 56 -4.98 -18.84 46.47
CA LYS A 56 -5.42 -20.18 46.91
C LYS A 56 -5.29 -21.28 45.85
N MET A 57 -4.90 -20.96 44.62
CA MET A 57 -4.93 -21.96 43.53
C MET A 57 -3.66 -22.08 42.67
N GLY A 58 -2.53 -21.43 43.03
CA GLY A 58 -1.19 -21.78 42.51
C GLY A 58 -1.12 -22.21 41.03
N LYS A 59 -1.58 -21.37 40.10
CA LYS A 59 -1.54 -21.65 38.66
C LYS A 59 -0.68 -20.63 37.91
N ASN A 60 0.41 -21.12 37.32
CA ASN A 60 1.33 -20.41 36.43
C ASN A 60 0.87 -20.41 34.94
N ASP A 61 -0.27 -21.03 34.59
CA ASP A 61 -0.76 -21.22 33.20
C ASP A 61 -1.18 -19.96 32.43
N TRP A 62 -1.10 -18.77 33.03
CA TRP A 62 -1.49 -17.53 32.33
C TRP A 62 -0.34 -16.88 31.56
N GLN A 63 0.91 -17.27 31.85
CA GLN A 63 2.09 -16.76 31.18
C GLN A 63 2.33 -17.49 29.84
N GLU A 64 2.15 -18.82 29.82
CA GLU A 64 2.22 -19.65 28.61
C GLU A 64 1.22 -19.21 27.53
N ARG A 65 0.00 -18.80 27.89
CA ARG A 65 -1.00 -18.34 26.89
C ARG A 65 -0.73 -16.94 26.33
N ILE A 66 0.15 -16.16 26.95
CA ILE A 66 0.61 -14.87 26.44
C ILE A 66 1.83 -15.07 25.54
N GLU A 67 2.73 -15.99 25.89
CA GLU A 67 3.87 -16.39 25.07
C GLU A 67 3.44 -17.11 23.78
N ASP A 68 2.44 -17.99 23.85
CA ASP A 68 1.85 -18.69 22.68
C ASP A 68 1.10 -17.71 21.74
N TRP A 69 0.70 -16.53 22.22
CA TRP A 69 0.07 -15.48 21.40
C TRP A 69 1.08 -14.55 20.73
N ASP A 70 2.23 -14.34 21.37
CA ASP A 70 3.36 -13.61 20.78
C ASP A 70 3.98 -14.44 19.65
N GLU A 71 4.09 -15.77 19.81
CA GLU A 71 4.53 -16.72 18.77
C GLU A 71 3.56 -16.82 17.56
N HIS A 72 2.28 -16.51 17.72
CA HIS A 72 1.28 -16.53 16.63
C HIS A 72 0.90 -15.14 16.10
N SER A 73 1.54 -14.08 16.60
CA SER A 73 1.44 -12.73 16.05
C SER A 73 2.49 -12.45 14.98
N ASP A 74 3.08 -13.51 14.42
CA ASP A 74 3.84 -13.44 13.19
C ASP A 74 2.95 -12.89 12.09
N TRP A 75 3.28 -11.68 11.63
CA TRP A 75 2.84 -11.10 10.36
C TRP A 75 3.44 -11.89 9.21
N ASN A 76 3.22 -13.21 9.19
CA ASN A 76 3.59 -14.05 8.09
C ASN A 76 2.83 -13.52 6.88
N THR A 77 3.59 -13.05 5.90
CA THR A 77 3.10 -12.51 4.62
C THR A 77 2.07 -13.43 3.98
N ARG A 78 2.22 -14.75 4.16
CA ARG A 78 1.26 -15.78 3.73
C ARG A 78 -0.13 -15.64 4.37
N GLY A 79 -0.22 -15.30 5.65
CA GLY A 79 -1.51 -15.16 6.35
C GLY A 79 -2.30 -13.91 5.93
N ILE A 80 -1.60 -12.88 5.43
CA ILE A 80 -2.22 -11.66 4.87
C ILE A 80 -2.64 -11.90 3.42
N GLU A 81 -1.78 -12.57 2.65
CA GLU A 81 -2.06 -13.02 1.28
C GLU A 81 -3.36 -13.83 1.23
N GLU A 82 -3.48 -14.89 2.03
CA GLU A 82 -4.71 -15.72 2.10
C GLU A 82 -5.97 -14.94 2.47
N LYS A 83 -5.84 -13.85 3.25
CA LYS A 83 -6.98 -12.99 3.61
C LYS A 83 -7.38 -12.10 2.44
N ILE A 84 -6.40 -11.49 1.76
CA ILE A 84 -6.63 -10.70 0.54
C ILE A 84 -7.31 -11.55 -0.52
N GLU A 85 -6.85 -12.78 -0.75
CA GLU A 85 -7.41 -13.68 -1.75
C GLU A 85 -8.85 -14.07 -1.46
N ARG A 86 -9.12 -14.48 -0.22
CA ARG A 86 -10.49 -14.77 0.21
C ARG A 86 -11.40 -13.56 0.04
N ARG A 87 -10.87 -12.36 0.26
CA ARG A 87 -11.65 -11.13 0.09
C ARG A 87 -11.87 -10.78 -1.37
N ILE A 88 -10.87 -10.94 -2.25
CA ILE A 88 -11.04 -10.80 -3.70
C ILE A 88 -12.12 -11.76 -4.19
N ALA A 89 -12.07 -13.03 -3.78
CA ALA A 89 -13.08 -14.03 -4.14
C ALA A 89 -14.47 -13.63 -3.62
N ALA A 90 -14.59 -13.14 -2.38
CA ALA A 90 -15.87 -12.68 -1.84
C ALA A 90 -16.42 -11.46 -2.59
N VAL A 91 -15.59 -10.43 -2.79
CA VAL A 91 -15.96 -9.17 -3.46
C VAL A 91 -16.30 -9.40 -4.93
N SER A 92 -15.74 -10.43 -5.58
CA SER A 92 -16.09 -10.81 -6.95
C SER A 92 -17.58 -11.19 -7.11
N THR A 93 -18.23 -11.62 -6.03
CA THR A 93 -19.64 -12.00 -6.02
C THR A 93 -20.60 -10.81 -5.79
N TYR A 94 -20.07 -9.64 -5.42
CA TYR A 94 -20.88 -8.45 -5.17
C TYR A 94 -21.41 -7.86 -6.47
N ALA A 95 -22.65 -7.37 -6.40
CA ALA A 95 -23.22 -6.56 -7.47
C ALA A 95 -22.48 -5.22 -7.60
N GLU A 96 -22.50 -4.61 -8.78
CA GLU A 96 -21.74 -3.38 -9.04
C GLU A 96 -22.08 -2.23 -8.10
N PHE A 97 -23.37 -2.07 -7.77
CA PHE A 97 -23.81 -1.03 -6.83
C PHE A 97 -23.31 -1.28 -5.40
N GLU A 98 -23.13 -2.55 -4.99
CA GLU A 98 -22.59 -2.91 -3.68
C GLU A 98 -21.11 -2.58 -3.61
N VAL A 99 -20.34 -2.93 -4.65
CA VAL A 99 -18.92 -2.57 -4.75
C VAL A 99 -18.74 -1.06 -4.65
N GLN A 100 -19.54 -0.28 -5.37
CA GLN A 100 -19.46 1.19 -5.30
C GLN A 100 -19.82 1.74 -3.92
N ALA A 101 -20.87 1.21 -3.30
CA ALA A 101 -21.31 1.64 -1.98
C ALA A 101 -20.27 1.33 -0.90
N TYR A 102 -19.76 0.10 -0.86
CA TYR A 102 -18.76 -0.33 0.11
C TYR A 102 -17.41 0.36 -0.11
N LEU A 103 -16.98 0.51 -1.37
CA LEU A 103 -15.76 1.26 -1.66
C LEU A 103 -15.86 2.70 -1.17
N LYS A 104 -16.98 3.39 -1.42
CA LYS A 104 -17.17 4.76 -0.93
C LYS A 104 -17.17 4.82 0.61
N GLU A 105 -17.82 3.85 1.25
CA GLU A 105 -17.88 3.76 2.71
C GLU A 105 -16.47 3.57 3.31
N ASP A 106 -15.66 2.68 2.76
CA ASP A 106 -14.32 2.40 3.26
C ASP A 106 -13.35 3.55 2.98
N LEU A 107 -13.46 4.19 1.82
CA LEU A 107 -12.72 5.42 1.51
C LEU A 107 -13.03 6.52 2.52
N ALA A 108 -14.30 6.71 2.91
CA ALA A 108 -14.71 7.70 3.91
C ALA A 108 -14.20 7.34 5.32
N LYS A 109 -14.26 6.06 5.71
CA LYS A 109 -13.77 5.56 7.00
C LYS A 109 -12.28 5.82 7.20
N LEU A 110 -11.44 5.64 6.18
CA LEU A 110 -9.99 5.89 6.26
C LEU A 110 -9.67 7.32 6.75
N VAL A 111 -10.52 8.29 6.40
CA VAL A 111 -10.38 9.70 6.81
C VAL A 111 -11.36 10.13 7.90
N ARG A 112 -12.03 9.16 8.54
CA ARG A 112 -12.98 9.35 9.65
C ARG A 112 -14.19 10.20 9.28
N LEU A 113 -14.70 10.00 8.06
CA LEU A 113 -15.92 10.61 7.55
C LEU A 113 -17.04 9.58 7.38
N ASP A 114 -18.28 10.05 7.29
CA ASP A 114 -19.44 9.23 6.97
C ASP A 114 -19.60 9.00 5.46
N ARG A 115 -20.19 7.87 5.06
CA ARG A 115 -20.42 7.51 3.64
C ARG A 115 -21.36 8.46 2.89
N GLY A 116 -22.16 9.24 3.60
CA GLY A 116 -23.05 10.27 3.06
C GLY A 116 -22.29 11.47 2.47
N GLN A 117 -21.03 11.66 2.84
CA GLN A 117 -20.17 12.73 2.29
C GLN A 117 -19.92 12.53 0.79
N SER A 118 -19.73 13.62 0.07
CA SER A 118 -19.34 13.61 -1.34
C SER A 118 -17.91 13.11 -1.53
N TYR A 119 -17.58 12.62 -2.72
CA TYR A 119 -16.19 12.27 -3.06
C TYR A 119 -15.24 13.48 -2.93
N GLU A 120 -15.74 14.70 -3.15
CA GLU A 120 -14.95 15.93 -3.00
C GLU A 120 -14.58 16.19 -1.53
N GLU A 121 -15.55 16.05 -0.61
CA GLU A 121 -15.31 16.18 0.83
C GLU A 121 -14.36 15.09 1.35
N ILE A 122 -14.54 13.85 0.88
CA ILE A 122 -13.63 12.75 1.23
C ILE A 122 -12.23 13.07 0.70
N ALA A 123 -12.08 13.47 -0.56
CA ALA A 123 -10.78 13.83 -1.14
C ALA A 123 -10.11 15.00 -0.39
N ALA A 124 -10.89 15.98 0.06
CA ALA A 124 -10.41 17.07 0.93
C ALA A 124 -9.83 16.58 2.24
N ALA A 125 -10.49 15.61 2.87
CA ALA A 125 -9.98 15.00 4.09
C ALA A 125 -8.71 14.16 3.87
N TYR A 126 -8.57 13.48 2.72
CA TYR A 126 -7.32 12.79 2.34
C TYR A 126 -6.16 13.77 2.26
N SER A 127 -6.31 14.87 1.52
CA SER A 127 -5.25 15.85 1.35
C SER A 127 -4.88 16.53 2.65
N LYS A 128 -5.86 16.85 3.50
CA LYS A 128 -5.61 17.35 4.84
C LYS A 128 -4.77 16.35 5.65
N LYS A 129 -5.15 15.07 5.67
CA LYS A 129 -4.44 14.02 6.40
C LYS A 129 -3.01 13.84 5.92
N LEU A 130 -2.79 13.84 4.62
CA LEU A 130 -1.45 13.73 4.05
C LEU A 130 -0.61 15.00 4.29
N ALA A 131 -1.22 16.19 4.22
CA ALA A 131 -0.52 17.44 4.51
C ALA A 131 -0.07 17.54 5.98
N GLU A 132 -0.93 17.10 6.89
CA GLU A 132 -0.60 16.94 8.32
C GLU A 132 0.52 15.91 8.50
N HIS A 133 0.43 14.74 7.85
CA HIS A 133 1.42 13.68 7.94
C HIS A 133 2.82 14.13 7.46
N TYR A 134 2.88 14.83 6.32
CA TYR A 134 4.13 15.35 5.76
C TYR A 134 4.58 16.69 6.38
N ASN A 135 3.86 17.20 7.38
CA ASN A 135 4.14 18.49 8.02
C ASN A 135 4.31 19.65 7.01
N ILE A 136 3.45 19.73 5.99
CA ILE A 136 3.55 20.77 4.95
C ILE A 136 3.10 22.10 5.55
N GLU A 137 4.03 23.03 5.77
CA GLU A 137 3.68 24.35 6.30
C GLU A 137 2.81 25.16 5.33
N GLY A 138 1.79 25.85 5.88
CA GLY A 138 0.91 26.73 5.10
C GLY A 138 0.02 26.03 4.09
N TRP A 139 -0.18 24.71 4.20
CA TRP A 139 -0.95 23.94 3.22
C TRP A 139 -2.39 24.44 3.03
N GLN A 140 -2.99 25.06 4.06
CA GLN A 140 -4.34 25.62 4.00
C GLN A 140 -4.46 26.84 3.07
N GLY A 141 -3.34 27.51 2.78
CA GLY A 141 -3.29 28.65 1.87
C GLY A 141 -2.90 28.29 0.44
N LEU A 142 -2.67 27.00 0.15
CA LEU A 142 -2.36 26.54 -1.20
C LEU A 142 -3.63 26.28 -1.98
N GLU A 143 -3.60 26.60 -3.28
CA GLU A 143 -4.64 26.14 -4.20
C GLU A 143 -4.70 24.61 -4.22
N PRO A 144 -5.90 24.00 -4.35
CA PRO A 144 -6.07 22.54 -4.25
C PRO A 144 -5.13 21.73 -5.16
N GLU A 145 -4.91 22.20 -6.40
CA GLU A 145 -4.01 21.55 -7.36
C GLU A 145 -2.54 21.62 -6.95
N GLN A 146 -2.12 22.76 -6.37
CA GLN A 146 -0.75 22.95 -5.89
C GLN A 146 -0.47 22.06 -4.69
N LEU A 147 -1.44 21.96 -3.78
CA LEU A 147 -1.36 21.05 -2.65
C LEU A 147 -1.27 19.60 -3.14
N GLU A 148 -2.18 19.19 -4.04
CA GLU A 148 -2.20 17.83 -4.59
C GLU A 148 -0.88 17.45 -5.26
N LYS A 149 -0.29 18.36 -6.06
CA LYS A 149 1.03 18.16 -6.68
C LYS A 149 2.14 17.98 -5.66
N LYS A 150 2.15 18.78 -4.57
CA LYS A 150 3.13 18.62 -3.49
C LYS A 150 2.95 17.29 -2.76
N LEU A 151 1.73 16.93 -2.40
CA LEU A 151 1.42 15.67 -1.73
C LEU A 151 1.84 14.47 -2.55
N TYR A 152 1.61 14.53 -3.86
CA TYR A 152 2.04 13.49 -4.79
C TYR A 152 3.56 13.34 -4.84
N ALA A 153 4.31 14.45 -4.86
CA ALA A 153 5.77 14.41 -4.78
C ALA A 153 6.27 13.73 -3.50
N PHE A 154 5.71 14.10 -2.34
CA PHE A 154 6.07 13.50 -1.07
C PHE A 154 5.73 12.01 -1.01
N CYS A 155 4.58 11.60 -1.54
CA CYS A 155 4.21 10.19 -1.61
C CYS A 155 5.22 9.40 -2.45
N VAL A 156 5.55 9.88 -3.65
CA VAL A 156 6.50 9.22 -4.56
C VAL A 156 7.90 9.14 -3.94
N GLU A 157 8.38 10.24 -3.35
CA GLU A 157 9.66 10.28 -2.64
C GLU A 157 9.71 9.24 -1.51
N GLU A 158 8.64 9.13 -0.73
CA GLU A 158 8.56 8.16 0.34
C GLU A 158 8.58 6.71 -0.18
N GLN A 159 7.83 6.41 -1.25
CA GLN A 159 7.87 5.07 -1.87
C GLN A 159 9.29 4.73 -2.32
N LEU A 160 9.99 5.64 -3.00
CA LEU A 160 11.37 5.43 -3.45
C LEU A 160 12.33 5.26 -2.28
N ARG A 161 12.15 6.04 -1.20
CA ARG A 161 12.95 5.88 0.02
C ARG A 161 12.78 4.47 0.60
N LEU A 162 11.54 4.00 0.76
CA LEU A 162 11.24 2.67 1.31
C LEU A 162 11.78 1.54 0.41
N ILE A 163 11.65 1.69 -0.92
CA ILE A 163 12.24 0.76 -1.89
C ILE A 163 13.75 0.68 -1.71
N ARG A 164 14.44 1.83 -1.68
CA ARG A 164 15.90 1.89 -1.53
C ARG A 164 16.35 1.29 -0.19
N GLU A 165 15.70 1.67 0.91
CA GLU A 165 15.98 1.10 2.23
C GLU A 165 15.80 -0.42 2.26
N ARG A 166 14.92 -0.98 1.41
CA ARG A 166 14.79 -2.43 1.27
C ARG A 166 15.89 -3.03 0.42
N VAL A 167 16.21 -2.42 -0.74
CA VAL A 167 17.31 -2.84 -1.63
C VAL A 167 18.63 -2.89 -0.86
N ASP A 168 18.93 -1.87 -0.05
CA ASP A 168 20.14 -1.76 0.76
C ASP A 168 20.28 -2.90 1.80
N LYS A 169 19.17 -3.54 2.17
CA LYS A 169 19.14 -4.65 3.14
C LYS A 169 19.19 -6.04 2.48
N LEU A 170 19.14 -6.11 1.16
CA LEU A 170 19.19 -7.39 0.45
C LEU A 170 20.59 -8.01 0.52
N SER A 171 20.63 -9.34 0.68
CA SER A 171 21.88 -10.09 0.52
C SER A 171 22.39 -10.03 -0.92
N LYS A 172 23.68 -10.33 -1.15
CA LYS A 172 24.23 -10.39 -2.52
C LYS A 172 23.47 -11.36 -3.43
N GLU A 173 23.00 -12.48 -2.87
CA GLU A 173 22.17 -13.44 -3.60
C GLU A 173 20.80 -12.84 -3.96
N GLN A 174 20.16 -12.18 -3.01
CA GLN A 174 18.88 -11.50 -3.24
C GLN A 174 18.99 -10.36 -4.24
N LEU A 175 20.09 -9.59 -4.21
CA LEU A 175 20.38 -8.56 -5.21
C LEU A 175 20.55 -9.17 -6.62
N GLY A 176 21.24 -10.31 -6.73
CA GLY A 176 21.34 -11.06 -7.99
C GLY A 176 19.96 -11.49 -8.51
N ARG A 177 19.10 -12.04 -7.64
CA ARG A 177 17.72 -12.41 -8.00
C ARG A 177 16.87 -11.20 -8.38
N LEU A 178 17.05 -10.06 -7.72
CA LEU A 178 16.35 -8.81 -8.06
C LEU A 178 16.73 -8.34 -9.45
N HIS A 179 18.02 -8.37 -9.79
CA HIS A 179 18.52 -8.02 -11.12
C HIS A 179 17.92 -8.93 -12.20
N GLU A 180 18.01 -10.26 -12.02
CA GLU A 180 17.43 -11.23 -12.95
C GLU A 180 15.92 -11.03 -13.13
N ARG A 181 15.21 -10.70 -12.04
CA ARG A 181 13.76 -10.45 -12.09
C ARG A 181 13.43 -9.17 -12.85
N LEU A 182 14.16 -8.09 -12.58
CA LEU A 182 14.02 -6.83 -13.32
C LEU A 182 14.29 -7.05 -14.81
N ASP A 183 15.35 -7.76 -15.20
CA ASP A 183 15.65 -8.05 -16.61
C ASP A 183 14.50 -8.82 -17.28
N LYS A 184 13.92 -9.80 -16.57
CA LYS A 184 12.76 -10.54 -17.06
C LYS A 184 11.52 -9.65 -17.22
N ASP A 185 11.19 -8.86 -16.21
CA ASP A 185 9.98 -8.03 -16.21
C ASP A 185 10.06 -6.90 -17.24
N LEU A 186 11.24 -6.28 -17.41
CA LEU A 186 11.45 -5.19 -18.37
C LEU A 186 11.30 -5.64 -19.85
N ARG A 187 11.62 -6.91 -20.15
CA ARG A 187 11.50 -7.47 -21.51
C ARG A 187 10.07 -7.77 -21.95
N VAL A 188 9.14 -7.84 -21.01
CA VAL A 188 7.72 -8.15 -21.31
C VAL A 188 6.98 -6.91 -21.83
N PHE A 189 7.49 -5.71 -21.56
CA PHE A 189 6.84 -4.47 -21.96
C PHE A 189 6.97 -4.20 -23.46
N GLY A 190 5.85 -3.75 -24.06
CA GLY A 190 5.86 -3.25 -25.43
C GLY A 190 6.59 -1.90 -25.57
N PRO A 191 6.87 -1.46 -26.81
CA PRO A 191 7.69 -0.28 -27.08
C PRO A 191 7.21 1.00 -26.38
N PHE A 192 5.88 1.20 -26.30
CA PHE A 192 5.28 2.35 -25.62
C PHE A 192 5.63 2.40 -24.12
N SER A 193 5.44 1.28 -23.42
CA SER A 193 5.73 1.18 -22.00
C SER A 193 7.24 1.28 -21.71
N GLN A 194 8.08 0.77 -22.61
CA GLN A 194 9.54 0.93 -22.51
C GLN A 194 9.96 2.39 -22.66
N GLN A 195 9.41 3.10 -23.66
CA GLN A 195 9.67 4.52 -23.84
C GLN A 195 9.22 5.35 -22.64
N ALA A 196 8.01 5.10 -22.12
CA ALA A 196 7.50 5.80 -20.95
C ALA A 196 8.38 5.58 -19.71
N LEU A 197 8.92 4.36 -19.53
CA LEU A 197 9.88 4.06 -18.46
C LEU A 197 11.21 4.79 -18.64
N CYS A 198 11.78 4.79 -19.85
CA CYS A 198 12.99 5.55 -20.17
C CYS A 198 12.82 7.04 -19.88
N GLU A 199 11.73 7.64 -20.39
CA GLU A 199 11.42 9.06 -20.19
C GLU A 199 11.22 9.40 -18.71
N ALA A 200 10.50 8.56 -17.96
CA ALA A 200 10.29 8.76 -16.54
C ALA A 200 11.61 8.62 -15.74
N ALA A 201 12.35 7.54 -15.97
CA ALA A 201 13.57 7.29 -15.20
C ALA A 201 14.77 8.16 -15.65
N GLY A 202 14.61 8.95 -16.73
CA GLY A 202 15.70 9.73 -17.32
C GLY A 202 16.80 8.85 -17.91
N LEU A 203 16.41 7.69 -18.44
CA LEU A 203 17.32 6.66 -18.96
C LEU A 203 17.30 6.65 -20.48
N GLU A 204 18.48 6.52 -21.09
CA GLU A 204 18.61 6.36 -22.55
C GLU A 204 18.13 4.97 -23.00
N GLU A 205 18.32 3.95 -22.16
CA GLU A 205 17.90 2.57 -22.41
C GLU A 205 17.38 1.92 -21.13
N LEU A 206 16.32 1.13 -21.27
CA LEU A 206 15.69 0.42 -20.17
C LEU A 206 16.39 -0.92 -19.93
N SER A 207 17.21 -0.99 -18.88
CA SER A 207 17.87 -2.22 -18.46
C SER A 207 17.81 -2.41 -16.95
N ALA A 208 17.94 -3.66 -16.49
CA ALA A 208 18.05 -3.97 -15.07
C ALA A 208 19.23 -3.23 -14.42
N ASP A 209 20.37 -3.12 -15.13
CA ASP A 209 21.53 -2.37 -14.68
C ASP A 209 21.22 -0.89 -14.46
N ALA A 210 20.51 -0.26 -15.40
CA ALA A 210 20.14 1.14 -15.28
C ALA A 210 19.17 1.40 -14.13
N VAL A 211 18.19 0.50 -13.93
CA VAL A 211 17.25 0.58 -12.80
C VAL A 211 17.96 0.39 -11.46
N MET A 212 18.84 -0.62 -11.35
CA MET A 212 19.63 -0.88 -10.14
C MET A 212 20.57 0.29 -9.85
N ALA A 213 21.28 0.80 -10.85
CA ALA A 213 22.15 1.96 -10.71
C ALA A 213 21.37 3.21 -10.25
N ALA A 214 20.15 3.41 -10.75
CA ALA A 214 19.29 4.50 -10.31
C ALA A 214 18.91 4.36 -8.83
N LEU A 215 18.52 3.15 -8.39
CA LEU A 215 18.15 2.85 -7.00
C LEU A 215 19.33 3.01 -6.03
N GLU A 216 20.52 2.55 -6.42
CA GLU A 216 21.71 2.58 -5.56
C GLU A 216 22.31 4.00 -5.48
N ASN A 217 22.44 4.69 -6.62
CA ASN A 217 23.28 5.89 -6.72
C ASN A 217 22.51 7.21 -6.61
N SER A 218 21.18 7.21 -6.75
CA SER A 218 20.37 8.44 -6.68
C SER A 218 19.68 8.58 -5.32
N SER A 219 19.55 9.81 -4.82
CA SER A 219 18.69 10.05 -3.64
C SER A 219 17.22 9.87 -4.01
N SER A 220 16.38 9.47 -3.04
CA SER A 220 14.93 9.32 -3.26
C SER A 220 14.29 10.63 -3.76
N VAL A 221 14.77 11.78 -3.28
CA VAL A 221 14.35 13.12 -3.73
C VAL A 221 14.71 13.34 -5.20
N ALA A 222 15.95 13.02 -5.60
CA ALA A 222 16.41 13.21 -6.98
C ALA A 222 15.68 12.29 -7.94
N MET A 223 15.46 11.03 -7.55
CA MET A 223 14.66 10.08 -8.32
C MET A 223 13.21 10.53 -8.45
N ALA A 224 12.58 10.97 -7.35
CA ALA A 224 11.20 11.46 -7.38
C ALA A 224 11.07 12.64 -8.35
N LYS A 225 12.00 13.62 -8.29
CA LYS A 225 12.01 14.74 -9.23
C LYS A 225 12.18 14.31 -10.68
N THR A 226 13.06 13.35 -10.95
CA THR A 226 13.30 12.82 -12.30
C THR A 226 12.05 12.13 -12.83
N LEU A 227 11.50 11.20 -12.05
CA LEU A 227 10.30 10.45 -12.40
C LEU A 227 9.08 11.35 -12.61
N MET A 228 8.91 12.37 -11.77
CA MET A 228 7.83 13.35 -11.91
C MET A 228 8.04 14.37 -13.03
N ALA A 229 9.28 14.56 -13.50
CA ALA A 229 9.56 15.43 -14.65
C ALA A 229 9.24 14.71 -15.97
N GLY A 230 9.33 13.38 -15.99
CA GLY A 230 8.85 12.56 -17.10
C GLY A 230 7.33 12.35 -17.06
N ASN A 231 6.87 11.33 -17.79
CA ASN A 231 5.46 10.98 -17.85
C ASN A 231 4.99 10.31 -16.54
N ALA A 232 3.87 10.78 -15.98
CA ALA A 232 3.26 10.22 -14.76
C ALA A 232 2.92 8.72 -14.90
N TYR A 233 2.54 8.25 -16.09
CA TYR A 233 2.35 6.84 -16.37
C TYR A 233 3.65 6.04 -16.21
N GLY A 234 4.75 6.52 -16.80
CA GLY A 234 6.07 5.89 -16.71
C GLY A 234 6.62 5.82 -15.28
N MET A 235 6.39 6.87 -14.47
CA MET A 235 6.74 6.85 -13.05
C MET A 235 6.03 5.73 -12.30
N HIS A 236 4.71 5.65 -12.47
CA HIS A 236 3.93 4.62 -11.82
C HIS A 236 4.42 3.22 -12.25
N LEU A 237 4.86 3.08 -13.50
CA LEU A 237 5.27 1.80 -14.06
C LEU A 237 6.60 1.36 -13.46
N PHE A 238 7.51 2.32 -13.35
CA PHE A 238 8.77 2.14 -12.67
C PHE A 238 8.56 1.63 -11.23
N LEU A 239 7.71 2.31 -10.45
CA LEU A 239 7.41 1.90 -9.08
C LEU A 239 6.80 0.50 -9.02
N ALA A 240 5.83 0.20 -9.89
CA ALA A 240 5.17 -1.09 -9.90
C ALA A 240 6.10 -2.25 -10.23
N ILE A 241 6.99 -2.09 -11.22
CA ILE A 241 7.97 -3.10 -11.60
C ILE A 241 8.96 -3.36 -10.47
N VAL A 242 9.52 -2.30 -9.89
CA VAL A 242 10.52 -2.43 -8.83
C VAL A 242 9.91 -3.07 -7.60
N VAL A 243 8.73 -2.63 -7.18
CA VAL A 243 8.06 -3.22 -6.01
C VAL A 243 7.65 -4.67 -6.27
N SER A 244 7.10 -4.98 -7.43
CA SER A 244 6.75 -6.36 -7.80
C SER A 244 7.99 -7.27 -7.82
N SER A 245 9.10 -6.79 -8.38
CA SER A 245 10.36 -7.54 -8.43
C SER A 245 10.91 -7.79 -7.02
N LEU A 246 10.89 -6.76 -6.17
CA LEU A 246 11.27 -6.87 -4.76
C LEU A 246 10.40 -7.86 -4.00
N ALA A 247 9.08 -7.78 -4.15
CA ALA A 247 8.15 -8.69 -3.48
C ALA A 247 8.48 -10.15 -3.80
N GLN A 248 8.76 -10.46 -5.06
CA GLN A 248 9.10 -11.81 -5.47
C GLN A 248 10.46 -12.29 -4.98
N VAL A 249 11.48 -11.42 -4.94
CA VAL A 249 12.80 -11.75 -4.37
C VAL A 249 12.71 -12.11 -2.88
N LEU A 250 11.76 -11.48 -2.20
CA LEU A 250 11.43 -11.67 -0.79
C LEU A 250 10.44 -12.81 -0.58
N GLU A 251 10.09 -13.56 -1.63
CA GLU A 251 9.14 -14.68 -1.59
C GLU A 251 7.76 -14.28 -1.05
N ILE A 252 7.42 -12.99 -1.18
CA ILE A 252 6.06 -12.49 -0.97
C ILE A 252 5.30 -12.85 -2.24
N THR A 253 4.71 -14.04 -2.23
CA THR A 253 3.79 -14.49 -3.27
C THR A 253 2.50 -13.67 -3.18
N PHE A 254 1.85 -13.49 -4.33
CA PHE A 254 0.43 -13.15 -4.39
C PHE A 254 -0.20 -14.21 -5.27
N SER A 255 -1.39 -14.73 -4.94
CA SER A 255 -2.02 -15.65 -5.87
C SER A 255 -2.16 -15.02 -7.24
N PHE A 256 -1.96 -15.90 -8.20
CA PHE A 256 -2.08 -15.75 -9.62
C PHE A 256 -3.24 -14.82 -10.06
N GLY A 257 -4.39 -14.81 -9.36
CA GLY A 257 -5.55 -13.96 -9.70
C GLY A 257 -5.29 -12.45 -9.70
N VAL A 258 -4.34 -11.98 -8.88
CA VAL A 258 -3.91 -10.58 -8.79
C VAL A 258 -3.03 -10.19 -9.99
N TYR A 259 -2.32 -11.16 -10.58
CA TYR A 259 -1.41 -10.98 -11.72
C TYR A 259 -2.05 -11.38 -13.07
N THR A 260 -3.09 -12.22 -13.08
CA THR A 260 -3.78 -12.69 -14.29
C THR A 260 -5.02 -11.89 -14.65
N GLY A 261 -5.42 -10.92 -13.81
CA GLY A 261 -6.35 -9.88 -14.22
C GLY A 261 -5.75 -9.12 -15.40
N SER A 262 -6.38 -9.24 -16.56
CA SER A 262 -5.84 -8.99 -17.90
C SER A 262 -5.53 -7.53 -18.26
N SER A 263 -5.20 -6.67 -17.29
CA SER A 263 -4.75 -5.32 -17.55
C SER A 263 -3.46 -5.06 -16.80
N GLY A 264 -2.43 -4.63 -17.54
CA GLY A 264 -1.21 -4.10 -16.94
C GLY A 264 -1.48 -2.99 -15.91
N ASN A 265 -2.69 -2.43 -15.85
CA ASN A 265 -3.14 -1.40 -14.93
C ASN A 265 -3.22 -1.86 -13.45
N LEU A 266 -3.47 -3.14 -13.18
CA LEU A 266 -3.66 -3.62 -11.81
C LEU A 266 -2.36 -3.61 -10.98
N ILE A 267 -1.22 -3.91 -11.61
CA ILE A 267 0.08 -4.00 -10.92
C ILE A 267 0.49 -2.68 -10.22
N TYR A 268 0.03 -1.56 -10.76
CA TYR A 268 0.23 -0.22 -10.21
C TYR A 268 -0.62 0.04 -8.97
N LEU A 269 -1.89 -0.37 -9.03
CA LEU A 269 -2.82 -0.26 -7.90
C LEU A 269 -2.30 -1.04 -6.71
N LEU A 270 -1.67 -2.17 -6.99
CA LEU A 270 -1.12 -3.08 -6.00
C LEU A 270 0.22 -2.59 -5.45
N SER A 271 1.06 -1.92 -6.25
CA SER A 271 2.43 -1.55 -5.89
C SER A 271 2.58 -0.87 -4.52
N SER A 272 1.69 0.05 -4.15
CA SER A 272 1.75 0.70 -2.83
C SER A 272 1.35 -0.22 -1.67
N PHE A 273 0.46 -1.18 -1.89
CA PHE A 273 0.10 -2.21 -0.90
C PHE A 273 1.16 -3.31 -0.80
N LEU A 274 1.82 -3.63 -1.92
CA LEU A 274 2.95 -4.54 -1.95
C LEU A 274 4.11 -4.00 -1.11
N LEU A 275 4.40 -2.70 -1.24
CA LEU A 275 5.47 -2.07 -0.47
C LEU A 275 5.19 -2.06 1.04
N LEU A 276 3.93 -1.95 1.44
CA LEU A 276 3.53 -2.11 2.83
C LEU A 276 3.92 -3.51 3.35
N LEU A 277 3.64 -4.58 2.60
CA LEU A 277 4.02 -5.95 3.01
C LEU A 277 5.54 -6.14 3.05
N VAL A 278 6.25 -5.61 2.05
CA VAL A 278 7.71 -5.63 1.98
C VAL A 278 8.37 -4.93 3.17
N THR A 279 7.78 -3.85 3.66
CA THR A 279 8.31 -3.07 4.79
C THR A 279 7.94 -3.64 6.15
N MET A 280 6.82 -4.38 6.24
CA MET A 280 6.40 -5.05 7.47
C MET A 280 7.26 -6.27 7.80
N ASP A 281 7.76 -6.98 6.79
CA ASP A 281 8.65 -8.16 6.94
C ASP A 281 10.10 -7.79 7.36
N GLY A 282 10.43 -6.49 7.35
CA GLY A 282 11.81 -5.97 7.48
C GLY A 282 12.32 -5.66 8.89
N GLY A 283 11.57 -5.96 9.96
CA GLY A 283 12.05 -5.93 11.35
C GLY A 283 11.42 -4.88 12.27
N GLY A 284 10.90 -5.35 13.41
CA GLY A 284 11.02 -4.67 14.72
C GLY A 284 10.20 -3.40 14.97
N LEU A 285 9.13 -3.11 14.23
CA LEU A 285 8.24 -2.02 14.63
C LEU A 285 7.27 -2.47 15.73
N PRO A 286 7.22 -1.78 16.89
CA PRO A 286 6.30 -2.15 17.96
C PRO A 286 4.85 -2.05 17.49
N TRP A 287 4.16 -3.17 17.63
CA TRP A 287 2.83 -3.52 17.14
C TRP A 287 1.67 -2.56 17.55
N TRP A 288 1.91 -1.62 18.46
CA TRP A 288 0.94 -0.56 18.79
C TRP A 288 1.03 0.66 17.87
N GLN A 289 2.18 0.89 17.22
CA GLN A 289 2.34 1.98 16.23
C GLN A 289 1.79 1.60 14.84
N THR A 290 1.45 0.32 14.62
CA THR A 290 1.04 -0.20 13.30
C THR A 290 -0.37 0.19 12.88
N GLN A 291 -1.32 0.49 13.77
CA GLN A 291 -2.70 0.84 13.35
C GLN A 291 -2.79 2.24 12.71
N ALA A 292 -2.24 3.26 13.38
CA ALA A 292 -2.19 4.62 12.81
C ALA A 292 -1.35 4.63 11.53
N ARG A 293 -0.23 3.92 11.52
CA ARG A 293 0.62 3.77 10.33
C ARG A 293 -0.06 3.01 9.21
N LEU A 294 -0.82 1.95 9.50
CA LEU A 294 -1.54 1.18 8.48
C LEU A 294 -2.60 2.06 7.81
N ASN A 295 -3.40 2.79 8.59
CA ASN A 295 -4.37 3.73 8.03
C ASN A 295 -3.68 4.82 7.19
N GLU A 296 -2.55 5.36 7.65
CA GLU A 296 -1.75 6.31 6.86
C GLU A 296 -1.22 5.70 5.55
N TYR A 297 -0.75 4.45 5.57
CA TYR A 297 -0.34 3.73 4.36
C TYR A 297 -1.50 3.47 3.41
N LEU A 298 -2.68 3.09 3.92
CA LEU A 298 -3.88 2.90 3.11
C LEU A 298 -4.33 4.21 2.45
N ILE A 299 -4.29 5.33 3.19
CA ILE A 299 -4.57 6.67 2.64
C ILE A 299 -3.61 6.99 1.49
N LYS A 300 -2.30 6.75 1.68
CA LYS A 300 -1.28 6.97 0.64
C LYS A 300 -1.48 6.05 -0.57
N ALA A 301 -1.79 4.77 -0.33
CA ALA A 301 -1.98 3.78 -1.38
C ALA A 301 -3.20 4.13 -2.25
N VAL A 302 -4.33 4.48 -1.64
CA VAL A 302 -5.52 4.98 -2.35
C VAL A 302 -5.19 6.26 -3.12
N PHE A 303 -4.48 7.20 -2.49
CA PHE A 303 -4.08 8.45 -3.14
C PHE A 303 -3.24 8.18 -4.39
N LEU A 304 -2.21 7.35 -4.28
CA LEU A 304 -1.33 6.97 -5.40
C LEU A 304 -2.08 6.17 -6.48
N ALA A 305 -2.94 5.23 -6.10
CA ALA A 305 -3.75 4.46 -7.04
C ALA A 305 -4.71 5.36 -7.85
N GLY A 306 -5.33 6.34 -7.19
CA GLY A 306 -6.14 7.36 -7.85
C GLY A 306 -5.34 8.20 -8.85
N LYS A 307 -4.14 8.66 -8.47
CA LYS A 307 -3.24 9.41 -9.37
C LYS A 307 -2.77 8.56 -10.56
N ALA A 308 -2.47 7.29 -10.32
CA ALA A 308 -2.07 6.36 -11.37
C ALA A 308 -3.18 6.18 -12.41
N ARG A 309 -4.43 6.02 -11.97
CA ARG A 309 -5.55 5.82 -12.88
C ARG A 309 -5.78 7.03 -13.79
N ILE A 310 -5.61 8.24 -13.28
CA ILE A 310 -5.68 9.48 -14.06
C ILE A 310 -4.56 9.52 -15.10
N ALA A 311 -3.32 9.26 -14.67
CA ALA A 311 -2.17 9.26 -15.58
C ALA A 311 -2.32 8.24 -16.72
N ILE A 312 -2.93 7.08 -16.46
CA ILE A 312 -3.24 6.09 -17.48
C ILE A 312 -4.25 6.64 -18.49
N GLU A 313 -5.32 7.28 -18.02
CA GLU A 313 -6.34 7.82 -18.93
C GLU A 313 -5.75 8.94 -19.81
N GLU A 314 -5.00 9.86 -19.22
CA GLU A 314 -4.30 10.93 -19.94
C GLU A 314 -3.31 10.36 -20.98
N SER A 315 -2.66 9.22 -20.69
CA SER A 315 -1.74 8.58 -21.63
C SER A 315 -2.41 7.90 -22.82
N LYS A 316 -3.67 7.44 -22.67
CA LYS A 316 -4.44 6.84 -23.77
C LYS A 316 -4.88 7.90 -24.77
N GLU A 317 -5.29 9.07 -24.29
CA GLU A 317 -5.68 10.21 -25.14
C GLU A 317 -4.54 10.72 -26.03
N LEU A 318 -3.29 10.42 -25.68
CA LEU A 318 -2.10 10.78 -26.48
C LEU A 318 -1.74 9.72 -27.54
N CYS A 319 -2.32 8.52 -27.47
CA CYS A 319 -2.03 7.41 -28.38
C CYS A 319 -3.11 7.22 -29.46
N ASP A 320 -4.28 7.84 -29.29
CA ASP A 320 -5.39 7.88 -30.26
C ASP A 320 -5.32 9.14 -31.16
#